data_AF-A0A0P7Z266-F1
#
_entry.id   AF-A0A0P7Z266-F1
#
_cell.length_a   1.000
_cell.length_b   1.000
_cell.length_c   1.000
_cell.angle_alpha   90.00
_cell.angle_beta   90.00
_cell.angle_gamma   90.00
#
_symmetry.space_group_name_H-M   'P 1'
#
loop_
_entity.id
_entity.type
_entity.pdbx_description
1 polymer ?
#
loop_
_entity_poly.entity_id
_entity_poly.type
_entity_poly.pdbx_seq_one_letter_code
_entity_poly.pdbx_strand_id
1 'polypeptide(L)' 'MENQDSKFGFVGFAETWNGRLAMLGFVIGLATEFLTGQSILSQIGLM' A
#
# COMPACT_ATOMS: atom_id res chain seq x y z
N MET A 1 -22.20 14.70 -19.93
CA MET A 1 -21.98 13.24 -20.10
C MET A 1 -21.37 12.77 -18.79
N GLU A 2 -22.19 12.20 -17.92
CA GLU A 2 -21.71 11.62 -16.67
C GLU A 2 -21.04 10.29 -17.03
N ASN A 3 -19.71 10.29 -17.11
CA ASN A 3 -18.94 9.06 -17.27
C ASN A 3 -19.07 8.30 -15.94
N GLN A 4 -20.05 7.41 -15.87
CA GLN A 4 -20.06 6.38 -14.86
C GLN A 4 -18.99 5.36 -15.25
N ASP A 5 -17.72 5.75 -15.02
CA ASP A 5 -16.61 4.82 -15.00
C ASP A 5 -16.97 3.76 -13.96
N SER A 6 -17.25 2.54 -14.39
CA SER A 6 -17.58 1.42 -13.51
C SER A 6 -16.53 1.34 -12.38
N LYS A 7 -16.87 1.85 -11.19
CA LYS A 7 -15.91 2.00 -10.06
C LYS A 7 -15.57 0.66 -9.39
N PHE A 8 -16.05 -0.45 -9.95
CA PHE A 8 -15.97 -1.79 -9.40
C PHE A 8 -15.47 -2.77 -10.46
N GLY A 9 -14.32 -3.40 -10.19
CA GLY A 9 -13.62 -4.34 -11.07
C GLY A 9 -12.12 -4.03 -11.18
N PHE A 10 -11.39 -4.79 -12.01
CA PHE A 10 -10.03 -4.45 -12.43
C PHE A 10 -10.09 -3.30 -13.45
N VAL A 11 -10.41 -2.11 -12.95
CA VAL A 11 -10.43 -0.87 -13.73
C VAL A 11 -9.16 -0.08 -13.46
N GLY A 12 -8.66 0.66 -14.45
CA GLY A 12 -7.40 1.41 -14.32
C GLY A 12 -7.34 2.37 -13.13
N PHE A 13 -8.50 2.84 -12.65
CA PHE A 13 -8.64 3.59 -11.40
C PHE A 13 -8.25 2.76 -10.17
N ALA A 14 -8.74 1.52 -10.07
CA ALA A 14 -8.43 0.61 -8.97
C ALA A 14 -6.97 0.17 -8.97
N GLU A 15 -6.38 -0.07 -10.15
CA GLU A 15 -4.95 -0.39 -10.29
C GLU A 15 -4.06 0.77 -9.86
N THR A 16 -4.39 2.00 -10.27
CA THR A 16 -3.66 3.21 -9.86
C THR A 16 -3.75 3.44 -8.35
N TRP A 17 -4.93 3.22 -7.77
CA TRP A 17 -5.13 3.30 -6.33
C TRP A 17 -4.36 2.22 -5.57
N ASN A 18 -4.42 0.97 -6.02
CA ASN A 18 -3.68 -0.14 -5.41
C ASN A 18 -2.16 0.09 -5.49
N GLY A 19 -1.66 0.58 -6.63
CA GLY A 19 -0.24 0.92 -6.79
C GLY A 19 0.22 2.03 -5.84
N ARG A 20 -0.61 3.07 -5.63
CA ARG A 20 -0.34 4.14 -4.65
C ARG A 20 -0.31 3.63 -3.22
N LEU A 21 -1.28 2.80 -2.85
CA LEU A 21 -1.34 2.19 -1.53
C LEU A 21 -0.14 1.28 -1.27
N ALA A 22 0.32 0.54 -2.29
CA ALA A 22 1.53 -0.28 -2.19
C ALA A 22 2.80 0.57 -1.98
N MET A 23 2.98 1.66 -2.73
CA MET A 23 4.10 2.58 -2.53
C MET A 23 4.08 3.22 -1.14
N LEU A 24 2.90 3.61 -0.65
CA LEU A 24 2.75 4.16 0.71
C LEU A 24 3.05 3.11 1.78
N GLY A 25 2.55 1.88 1.63
CA GLY A 25 2.83 0.78 2.56
C GLY A 25 4.33 0.46 2.64
N PHE A 26 5.04 0.52 1.52
CA PHE A 26 6.49 0.35 1.49
C PHE A 26 7.23 1.47 2.22
N VAL A 27 6.87 2.73 1.97
CA VAL A 27 7.50 3.89 2.63
C VAL A 27 7.22 3.87 4.13
N ILE A 28 5.98 3.59 4.53
CA ILE A 28 5.61 3.46 5.95
C ILE A 28 6.41 2.32 6.58
N GLY A 29 6.53 1.18 5.88
CA GLY A 29 7.33 0.05 6.33
C GLY A 29 8.80 0.41 6.59
N LEU A 30 9.46 1.06 5.63
CA LEU A 30 10.82 1.53 5.81
C LEU A 30 10.94 2.55 6.95
N ALA A 31 9.95 3.43 7.09
CA ALA A 31 9.92 4.42 8.17
C ALA A 31 9.76 3.75 9.54
N THR A 32 8.90 2.72 9.68
CA THR A 32 8.79 1.96 10.93
C THR A 32 10.04 1.13 11.21
N GLU A 33 10.70 0.55 10.21
CA GLU A 33 12.01 -0.09 10.40
C GLU A 33 13.05 0.90 10.92
N PHE A 34 13.10 2.12 10.36
CA PHE A 34 14.03 3.16 10.79
C PHE A 34 13.76 3.67 12.21
N LEU A 35 12.49 3.84 12.59
CA LEU A 35 12.12 4.36 13.90
C LEU A 35 12.26 3.32 15.02
N THR A 36 11.96 2.05 14.74
CA THR A 36 11.98 0.97 15.74
C THR A 36 13.33 0.26 15.80
N GLY A 37 14.16 0.36 14.74
CA GLY A 37 15.44 -0.35 14.65
C GLY A 37 15.30 -1.89 14.54
N GLN A 38 14.06 -2.39 14.52
CA GLN A 38 13.70 -3.78 14.28
C GLN A 38 12.98 -3.87 12.94
N SER A 39 13.41 -4.80 12.09
CA SER A 39 12.74 -5.04 10.81
C SER A 39 11.25 -5.34 10.99
N ILE A 40 10.43 -4.97 10.00
CA ILE A 40 8.99 -5.28 9.95
C ILE A 40 8.69 -6.75 10.27
N LEU A 41 9.60 -7.66 9.89
CA LEU A 41 9.50 -9.09 10.19
C LEU A 41 9.46 -9.39 11.69
N SER A 42 10.19 -8.64 12.52
CA SER A 42 10.17 -8.80 13.97
C SER A 42 8.90 -8.19 14.59
N GLN A 43 8.35 -7.12 14.01
CA GLN A 43 7.07 -6.55 14.46
C GLN A 43 5.86 -7.44 14.12
N ILE A 44 5.93 -8.21 13.03
CA ILE A 44 4.93 -9.21 12.65
C ILE A 44 5.12 -10.55 13.41
N GLY A 45 6.17 -10.67 14.25
CA GLY A 45 6.44 -11.83 15.08
C GLY A 45 7.02 -13.04 14.34
N LEU A 46 7.63 -12.81 13.17
CA LEU A 46 8.33 -13.85 12.39
C LEU A 46 9.79 -14.05 12.83
N MET A 47 10.27 -13.27 13.81
CA MET A 47 11.55 -13.44 14.51
C MET A 47 11.40 -13.07 15.98
#